data_AF-A0AAE4Q7E2-F1
#
_entry.id   AF-A0AAE4Q7E2-F1
#
_cell.length_a   1.000
_cell.length_b   1.000
_cell.length_c   1.000
_cell.angle_alpha   90.00
_cell.angle_beta   90.00
_cell.angle_gamma   90.00
#
_symmetry.space_group_name_H-M   'P 1'
#
loop_
_entity.id
_entity.type
_entity.pdbx_description
1 polymer ?
#
loop_
_entity_poly.entity_id
_entity_poly.type
_entity_poly.pdbx_seq_one_letter_code
_entity_poly.pdbx_strand_id
1 'polypeptide(L)'
;MTNEREKEEAKVALEELLHQIQVIHLELELVRNWGYFDLFGDGMLVSWIKRRKISKVNQLLIDLQATVQNCQKELADVDRLLLTEIPNTSWDKTLDIWLDNPVTDWRVIKESKHLLKAVEALEAVAKSALAKLA
;
A
#
# COMPACT_ATOMS: atom_id res chain seq x y z
N MET A 1 8.12 30.47 1.46
CA MET A 1 9.06 29.34 1.25
C MET A 1 8.43 27.98 1.61
N THR A 2 7.19 27.94 2.09
CA THR A 2 6.51 26.73 2.58
C THR A 2 5.94 25.85 1.46
N ASN A 3 5.29 26.40 0.44
CA ASN A 3 4.59 25.57 -0.57
C ASN A 3 5.49 24.62 -1.38
N GLU A 4 6.71 25.02 -1.72
CA GLU A 4 7.61 24.15 -2.50
C GLU A 4 8.17 23.00 -1.64
N ARG A 5 8.39 23.24 -0.35
CA ARG A 5 8.85 22.20 0.57
C ARG A 5 7.77 21.14 0.80
N GLU A 6 6.54 21.57 1.00
CA GLU A 6 5.40 20.69 1.30
C GLU A 6 5.04 19.82 0.09
N LYS A 7 5.14 20.38 -1.13
CA LYS A 7 5.03 19.60 -2.37
C LYS A 7 6.11 18.53 -2.48
N GLU A 8 7.36 18.85 -2.15
CA GLU A 8 8.45 17.87 -2.18
C GLU A 8 8.27 16.79 -1.10
N GLU A 9 7.82 17.15 0.10
CA GLU A 9 7.48 16.20 1.17
C GLU A 9 6.34 15.25 0.72
N ALA A 10 5.30 15.77 0.05
CA ALA A 10 4.24 14.96 -0.54
C ALA A 10 4.72 14.06 -1.69
N LYS A 11 5.61 14.53 -2.56
CA LYS A 11 6.22 13.70 -3.62
C LYS A 11 7.03 12.55 -3.03
N VAL A 12 7.88 12.84 -2.05
CA VAL A 12 8.72 11.83 -1.38
C VAL A 12 7.84 10.78 -0.71
N ALA A 13 6.76 11.20 -0.03
CA ALA A 13 5.82 10.27 0.58
C ALA A 13 5.14 9.36 -0.46
N LEU A 14 4.73 9.91 -1.61
CA LEU A 14 4.13 9.15 -2.71
C LEU A 14 5.12 8.19 -3.38
N GLU A 15 6.38 8.59 -3.55
CA GLU A 15 7.42 7.71 -4.08
C GLU A 15 7.74 6.55 -3.13
N GLU A 16 7.82 6.83 -1.83
CA GLU A 16 7.98 5.81 -0.80
C GLU A 16 6.80 4.83 -0.80
N LEU A 17 5.58 5.34 -0.92
CA LEU A 17 4.37 4.55 -1.04
C LEU A 17 4.43 3.60 -2.25
N LEU A 18 4.80 4.11 -3.43
CA LEU A 18 4.93 3.33 -4.66
C LEU A 18 6.01 2.24 -4.52
N HIS A 19 7.13 2.55 -3.87
CA HIS A 19 8.20 1.58 -3.63
C HIS A 19 7.73 0.43 -2.71
N GLN A 20 7.05 0.75 -1.61
CA GLN A 20 6.51 -0.28 -0.69
C GLN A 20 5.47 -1.18 -1.38
N ILE A 21 4.59 -0.59 -2.19
CA ILE A 21 3.62 -1.33 -3.02
C ILE A 21 4.33 -2.36 -3.92
N GLN A 22 5.40 -1.96 -4.61
CA GLN A 22 6.17 -2.88 -5.46
C GLN A 22 6.78 -4.05 -4.67
N VAL A 23 7.32 -3.78 -3.48
CA VAL A 23 7.87 -4.83 -2.60
C VAL A 23 6.77 -5.81 -2.18
N ILE A 24 5.58 -5.31 -1.84
CA ILE A 24 4.43 -6.14 -1.47
C ILE A 24 3.96 -7.00 -2.65
N HIS A 25 3.92 -6.44 -3.87
CA HIS A 25 3.61 -7.21 -5.08
C HIS A 25 4.56 -8.40 -5.25
N LEU A 26 5.87 -8.16 -5.18
CA LEU A 26 6.88 -9.21 -5.32
C LEU A 26 6.70 -10.32 -4.25
N GLU A 27 6.48 -9.94 -2.99
CA GLU A 27 6.27 -10.92 -1.91
C GLU A 27 4.96 -11.69 -2.07
N LEU A 28 3.88 -11.04 -2.50
CA LEU A 28 2.60 -11.70 -2.79
C LEU A 28 2.71 -12.67 -3.97
N GLU A 29 3.46 -12.34 -5.02
CA GLU A 29 3.73 -13.25 -6.13
C GLU A 29 4.55 -14.46 -5.68
N LEU A 30 5.55 -14.27 -4.82
CA LEU A 30 6.31 -15.37 -4.23
C LEU A 30 5.41 -16.26 -3.37
N VAL A 31 4.47 -15.71 -2.60
CA VAL A 31 3.50 -16.50 -1.82
C VAL A 31 2.55 -17.28 -2.73
N ARG A 32 2.05 -16.66 -3.81
CA ARG A 32 1.18 -17.30 -4.81
C ARG A 32 1.89 -18.44 -5.53
N ASN A 33 3.13 -18.22 -5.98
CA ASN A 33 3.92 -19.22 -6.69
C ASN A 33 4.31 -20.38 -5.78
N TRP A 34 4.51 -20.14 -4.48
CA TRP A 34 4.69 -21.20 -3.49
C TRP A 34 3.44 -22.06 -3.27
N GLY A 35 2.24 -21.55 -3.52
CA GLY A 35 1.00 -22.34 -3.51
C GLY A 35 0.96 -23.45 -4.58
N TYR A 36 1.73 -23.30 -5.67
CA TYR A 36 1.89 -24.36 -6.68
C TYR A 36 2.96 -25.40 -6.29
N PHE A 37 3.81 -25.11 -5.29
CA PHE A 37 4.82 -26.03 -4.76
C PHE A 37 4.25 -27.04 -3.74
N ASP A 38 2.93 -27.07 -3.50
CA ASP A 38 2.22 -27.97 -2.58
C ASP A 38 2.36 -29.48 -2.93
N LEU A 39 3.07 -29.83 -4.00
CA LEU A 39 3.22 -31.21 -4.49
C LEU A 39 4.43 -31.98 -3.92
N PHE A 40 5.28 -31.39 -3.08
CA PHE A 40 6.56 -32.03 -2.70
C PHE A 40 6.87 -32.21 -1.21
N GLY A 41 5.97 -31.90 -0.27
CA GLY A 41 6.33 -32.14 1.13
C GLY A 41 5.21 -31.97 2.15
N ASP A 42 4.53 -33.07 2.44
CA ASP A 42 3.77 -33.25 3.68
C ASP A 42 4.74 -33.27 4.88
N GLY A 43 5.17 -32.09 5.32
CA GLY A 43 6.18 -31.94 6.37
C GLY A 43 6.03 -30.65 7.15
N MET A 44 6.18 -30.72 8.47
CA MET A 44 6.04 -29.60 9.42
C MET A 44 6.85 -28.35 9.04
N LEU A 45 7.93 -28.49 8.27
CA LEU A 45 8.78 -27.40 7.78
C LEU A 45 8.06 -26.45 6.80
N VAL A 46 7.16 -26.98 5.95
CA VAL A 46 6.39 -26.18 4.97
C VAL A 46 5.46 -25.21 5.69
N SER A 47 4.81 -25.67 6.78
CA SER A 47 3.97 -24.81 7.62
C SER A 47 4.75 -23.67 8.28
N TRP A 48 6.00 -23.90 8.68
CA TRP A 48 6.85 -22.86 9.28
C TRP A 48 7.29 -21.78 8.28
N ILE A 49 7.70 -22.19 7.07
CA ILE A 49 8.08 -21.25 6.00
C ILE A 49 6.86 -20.44 5.55
N LYS A 50 5.70 -21.09 5.41
CA LYS A 50 4.42 -20.43 5.10
C LYS A 50 4.08 -19.37 6.15
N ARG A 51 4.18 -19.70 7.43
CA ARG A 51 3.99 -18.75 8.54
C ARG A 51 4.96 -17.56 8.45
N ARG A 52 6.25 -17.79 8.17
CA ARG A 52 7.25 -16.71 8.09
C ARG A 52 7.00 -15.76 6.92
N LYS A 53 6.66 -16.28 5.73
CA LYS A 53 6.34 -15.45 4.56
C LYS A 53 5.06 -14.63 4.77
N ILE A 54 4.01 -15.25 5.31
CA ILE A 54 2.77 -14.56 5.69
C ILE A 54 3.07 -13.46 6.72
N SER A 55 3.89 -13.76 7.74
CA SER A 55 4.33 -12.79 8.72
C SER A 55 5.09 -11.62 8.11
N LYS A 56 5.89 -11.85 7.06
CA LYS A 56 6.63 -10.80 6.35
C LYS A 56 5.68 -9.90 5.55
N VAL A 57 4.78 -10.48 4.76
CA VAL A 57 3.75 -9.72 4.03
C VAL A 57 2.90 -8.91 5.00
N ASN A 58 2.55 -9.51 6.14
CA ASN A 58 1.83 -8.82 7.20
C ASN A 58 2.58 -7.59 7.72
N GLN A 59 3.87 -7.72 8.01
CA GLN A 59 4.67 -6.58 8.46
C GLN A 59 4.71 -5.48 7.40
N LEU A 60 4.93 -5.84 6.13
CA LEU A 60 4.95 -4.88 5.03
C LEU A 60 3.61 -4.15 4.87
N LEU A 61 2.49 -4.82 5.15
CA LEU A 61 1.16 -4.20 5.09
C LEU A 61 0.89 -3.23 6.26
N ILE A 62 1.41 -3.52 7.47
CA ILE A 62 1.42 -2.53 8.57
C ILE A 62 2.22 -1.30 8.18
N ASP A 63 3.42 -1.53 7.64
CA ASP A 63 4.32 -0.44 7.27
C ASP A 63 3.67 0.41 6.15
N LEU A 64 3.04 -0.25 5.17
CA LEU A 64 2.26 0.40 4.12
C LEU A 64 1.11 1.24 4.67
N GLN A 65 0.36 0.72 5.66
CA GLN A 65 -0.71 1.47 6.29
C GLN A 65 -0.20 2.79 6.91
N ALA A 66 0.93 2.74 7.62
CA ALA A 66 1.53 3.93 8.21
C ALA A 66 1.96 4.94 7.14
N THR A 67 2.58 4.48 6.05
CA THR A 67 2.99 5.34 4.93
C THR A 67 1.79 5.96 4.21
N VAL A 68 0.70 5.22 4.02
CA VAL A 68 -0.56 5.73 3.45
C VAL A 68 -1.17 6.84 4.31
N GLN A 69 -1.22 6.63 5.63
CA GLN A 69 -1.69 7.64 6.58
C GLN A 69 -0.81 8.89 6.57
N ASN A 70 0.51 8.71 6.46
CA ASN A 70 1.42 9.85 6.33
C ASN A 70 1.18 10.61 5.02
N CYS A 71 1.07 9.91 3.89
CA CYS A 71 0.75 10.52 2.59
C CYS A 71 -0.53 11.35 2.65
N GLN A 72 -1.55 10.87 3.37
CA GLN A 72 -2.80 11.60 3.54
C GLN A 72 -2.64 12.92 4.24
N LYS A 73 -1.80 12.93 5.26
CA LYS A 73 -1.50 14.15 5.99
C LYS A 73 -0.72 15.14 5.12
N GLU A 74 0.36 14.68 4.47
CA GLU A 74 1.19 15.55 3.61
C GLU A 74 0.38 16.14 2.44
N LEU A 75 -0.48 15.34 1.80
CA LEU A 75 -1.33 15.82 0.70
C LEU A 75 -2.38 16.81 1.17
N ALA A 76 -2.99 16.60 2.35
CA ALA A 76 -3.96 17.53 2.92
C ALA A 76 -3.32 18.87 3.29
N ASP A 77 -2.08 18.86 3.77
CA ASP A 77 -1.32 20.06 4.10
C ASP A 77 -0.96 20.85 2.81
N VAL A 78 -0.57 20.17 1.73
CA VAL A 78 -0.36 20.78 0.41
C VAL A 78 -1.64 21.42 -0.14
N ASP A 79 -2.79 20.73 -0.10
CA ASP A 79 -4.07 21.29 -0.59
C ASP A 79 -4.49 22.53 0.20
N ARG A 80 -4.34 22.49 1.54
CA ARG A 80 -4.64 23.63 2.41
C ARG A 80 -3.75 24.84 2.09
N LEU A 81 -2.49 24.62 1.76
CA LEU A 81 -1.52 25.66 1.43
C LEU A 81 -1.67 26.23 0.02
N LEU A 82 -2.19 25.44 -0.92
CA LEU A 82 -2.41 25.89 -2.29
C LEU A 82 -3.75 26.62 -2.49
N LEU A 83 -4.63 26.66 -1.47
CA LEU A 83 -5.99 27.22 -1.54
C LEU A 83 -6.81 26.70 -2.73
N THR A 84 -6.35 25.61 -3.33
CA THR A 84 -7.02 24.95 -4.44
C THR A 84 -8.15 24.13 -3.85
N GLU A 85 -9.39 24.52 -4.15
CA GLU A 85 -10.58 23.68 -4.01
C GLU A 85 -10.51 22.48 -4.96
N ILE A 86 -9.40 21.73 -4.98
CA ILE A 86 -9.35 20.46 -5.69
C ILE A 86 -10.32 19.55 -4.93
N PRO A 87 -11.30 18.94 -5.62
CA PRO A 87 -12.20 18.00 -4.98
C PRO A 87 -11.40 16.75 -4.61
N ASN A 88 -10.80 16.79 -3.41
CA ASN A 88 -9.96 15.75 -2.81
C ASN A 88 -10.72 14.45 -2.52
N THR A 89 -12.03 14.49 -2.76
CA THR A 89 -13.02 13.44 -2.58
C THR A 89 -12.66 12.11 -3.24
N SER A 90 -11.88 12.08 -4.32
CA SER A 90 -11.54 10.80 -4.98
C SER A 90 -10.37 10.08 -4.32
N TRP A 91 -9.35 10.83 -3.87
CA TRP A 91 -8.18 10.26 -3.21
C TRP A 91 -8.54 9.86 -1.77
N ASP A 92 -9.22 10.73 -1.02
CA ASP A 92 -9.60 10.48 0.39
C ASP A 92 -10.54 9.28 0.49
N LYS A 93 -11.54 9.20 -0.41
CA LYS A 93 -12.44 8.03 -0.44
C LYS A 93 -11.71 6.74 -0.80
N THR A 94 -10.75 6.78 -1.72
CA THR A 94 -10.05 5.56 -2.12
C THR A 94 -9.14 5.07 -1.01
N LEU A 95 -8.48 5.99 -0.31
CA LEU A 95 -7.70 5.72 0.89
C LEU A 95 -8.56 5.17 2.03
N ASP A 96 -9.68 5.82 2.36
CA ASP A 96 -10.56 5.37 3.43
C ASP A 96 -11.11 3.97 3.10
N ILE A 97 -11.53 3.72 1.85
CA ILE A 97 -11.95 2.39 1.40
C ILE A 97 -10.81 1.37 1.53
N TRP A 98 -9.57 1.76 1.24
CA TRP A 98 -8.40 0.89 1.36
C TRP A 98 -8.01 0.63 2.83
N LEU A 99 -8.07 1.64 3.69
CA LEU A 99 -7.77 1.53 5.11
C LEU A 99 -8.87 0.76 5.87
N ASP A 100 -10.13 0.88 5.46
CA ASP A 100 -11.23 0.19 6.12
C ASP A 100 -11.33 -1.27 5.68
N ASN A 101 -11.17 -1.55 4.40
CA ASN A 101 -11.61 -2.82 3.82
C ASN A 101 -10.45 -3.85 3.73
N PRO A 102 -9.42 -3.68 2.87
CA PRO A 102 -8.30 -4.61 2.78
C PRO A 102 -7.36 -4.55 4.00
N VAL A 103 -7.20 -3.39 4.66
CA VAL A 103 -6.38 -3.24 5.87
C VAL A 103 -7.07 -3.73 7.16
N THR A 104 -8.36 -4.03 7.15
CA THR A 104 -8.97 -4.76 8.28
C THR A 104 -8.94 -6.28 8.01
N ASP A 105 -9.10 -6.68 6.75
CA ASP A 105 -9.17 -8.09 6.33
C ASP A 105 -7.80 -8.79 6.21
N TRP A 106 -6.71 -8.10 5.84
CA TRP A 106 -5.38 -8.71 5.70
C TRP A 106 -4.81 -9.34 6.98
N ARG A 107 -5.32 -8.94 8.16
CA ARG A 107 -5.03 -9.62 9.45
C ARG A 107 -5.32 -11.12 9.37
N VAL A 108 -6.13 -11.50 8.39
CA VAL A 108 -6.37 -12.85 7.93
C VAL A 108 -5.95 -12.92 6.47
N ILE A 109 -4.65 -13.11 6.15
CA ILE A 109 -4.16 -13.46 4.79
C ILE A 109 -4.77 -14.80 4.38
N LYS A 110 -6.05 -14.80 4.01
CA LYS A 110 -6.77 -15.92 3.41
C LYS A 110 -6.88 -15.71 1.91
N GLU A 111 -6.88 -14.45 1.43
CA GLU A 111 -7.14 -14.14 0.02
C GLU A 111 -6.15 -13.11 -0.55
N SER A 112 -5.03 -13.59 -1.09
CA SER A 112 -4.02 -12.78 -1.77
C SER A 112 -4.55 -11.95 -2.95
N LYS A 113 -5.66 -12.39 -3.58
CA LYS A 113 -6.29 -11.68 -4.70
C LYS A 113 -6.93 -10.35 -4.30
N HIS A 114 -7.58 -10.28 -3.14
CA HIS A 114 -8.22 -9.05 -2.67
C HIS A 114 -7.16 -8.02 -2.25
N LEU A 115 -6.09 -8.48 -1.61
CA LEU A 115 -4.93 -7.64 -1.26
C LEU A 115 -4.24 -7.10 -2.50
N LEU A 116 -4.05 -7.91 -3.53
CA LEU A 116 -3.44 -7.47 -4.78
C LEU A 116 -4.25 -6.34 -5.42
N LYS A 117 -5.57 -6.54 -5.59
CA LYS A 117 -6.45 -5.50 -6.16
C LYS A 117 -6.45 -4.20 -5.35
N ALA A 118 -6.39 -4.32 -4.03
CA ALA A 118 -6.34 -3.18 -3.14
C ALA A 118 -5.04 -2.40 -3.31
N VAL A 119 -3.90 -3.09 -3.32
CA VAL A 119 -2.57 -2.48 -3.51
C VAL A 119 -2.45 -1.86 -4.91
N GLU A 120 -3.00 -2.48 -5.95
CA GLU A 120 -3.07 -1.92 -7.31
C GLU A 120 -3.91 -0.64 -7.38
N ALA A 121 -5.05 -0.60 -6.69
CA ALA A 121 -5.89 0.61 -6.61
C ALA A 121 -5.14 1.76 -5.93
N LEU A 122 -4.41 1.47 -4.86
CA LEU A 122 -3.58 2.42 -4.15
C LEU A 122 -2.43 2.94 -5.04
N GLU A 123 -1.80 2.06 -5.81
CA GLU A 123 -0.75 2.42 -6.77
C GLU A 123 -1.27 3.39 -7.84
N ALA A 124 -2.46 3.11 -8.39
CA ALA A 124 -3.10 3.96 -9.39
C ALA A 124 -3.40 5.37 -8.85
N VAL A 125 -3.90 5.46 -7.61
CA VAL A 125 -4.15 6.74 -6.96
C VAL A 125 -2.84 7.48 -6.69
N ALA A 126 -1.83 6.80 -6.14
CA ALA A 126 -0.53 7.40 -5.85
C ALA A 126 0.14 7.97 -7.12
N LYS A 127 0.12 7.24 -8.23
CA LYS A 127 0.59 7.74 -9.54
C LYS A 127 -0.20 8.95 -10.01
N SER A 128 -1.53 8.95 -9.85
CA SER A 128 -2.36 10.08 -10.25
C SER A 128 -2.11 11.33 -9.40
N ALA A 129 -1.82 11.17 -8.11
CA ALA A 129 -1.48 12.26 -7.20
C ALA A 129 -0.09 12.82 -7.54
N LEU A 130 0.89 11.95 -7.77
CA LEU A 130 2.24 12.35 -8.16
C LEU A 130 2.24 13.13 -9.48
N ALA A 131 1.43 12.71 -10.47
CA ALA A 131 1.27 13.42 -11.74
C ALA A 131 0.63 14.82 -11.61
N LYS A 132 -0.14 15.08 -10.53
CA LYS A 132 -0.71 16.41 -10.25
C LYS A 132 0.25 17.32 -9.50
N LEU A 133 1.25 16.75 -8.83
CA LEU A 133 2.26 17.47 -8.04
C LEU A 133 3.55 17.73 -8.83
N ALA A 134 3.75 17.02 -9.95
CA ALA A 134 4.84 17.23 -10.92
C ALA A 134 4.59 18.49 -11.76
#